data_AF-A0A959FKT5-F1
#
_entry.id   AF-A0A959FKT5-F1
#
_cell.length_a   1.000
_cell.length_b   1.000
_cell.length_c   1.000
_cell.angle_alpha   90.00
_cell.angle_beta   90.00
_cell.angle_gamma   90.00
#
_symmetry.space_group_name_H-M   'P 1'
#
loop_
_entity.id
_entity.type
_entity.pdbx_description
1 polymer ?
#
loop_
_entity_poly.entity_id
_entity_poly.type
_entity_poly.pdbx_seq_one_letter_code
_entity_poly.pdbx_strand_id
1 'polypeptide(L)'
;MDINNILDNAPDQGQDIIITGAMRESLRISARWAKFISLTLLIVMSLALLFSLLLSGVFSSSMGINPLRIIGMGAGGGLSLLISIVFLVAFYAVNIYHYQFATKAQAALRANDQQGMADSFQSLQTYYLIAGIMFAVFVGLYVLGILFGLFAAMLG
;
A
#
# COMPACT_ATOMS: atom_id res chain seq x y z
N MET A 1 -59.62 24.23 -8.24
CA MET A 1 -58.33 23.72 -8.73
C MET A 1 -57.27 24.49 -8.00
N ASP A 2 -56.62 23.87 -7.03
CA ASP A 2 -55.62 24.50 -6.18
C ASP A 2 -54.33 24.74 -6.95
N ILE A 3 -53.96 26.00 -7.08
CA ILE A 3 -52.79 26.51 -7.82
C ILE A 3 -51.48 26.26 -7.05
N ASN A 4 -51.57 25.72 -5.83
CA ASN A 4 -50.45 25.50 -4.92
C ASN A 4 -49.71 24.17 -5.13
N ASN A 5 -50.15 23.33 -6.08
CA ASN A 5 -49.56 22.01 -6.33
C ASN A 5 -48.57 21.98 -7.51
N ILE A 6 -48.13 23.14 -8.00
CA ILE A 6 -47.22 23.27 -9.15
C ILE A 6 -45.78 23.62 -8.70
N LEU A 7 -45.59 23.92 -7.41
CA LEU A 7 -44.29 24.30 -6.85
C LEU A 7 -43.58 23.17 -6.08
N ASP A 8 -44.25 22.04 -5.86
CA ASP A 8 -43.72 20.90 -5.10
C ASP A 8 -43.00 19.85 -5.97
N ASN A 9 -42.83 20.15 -7.26
CA ASN A 9 -42.19 19.26 -8.22
C ASN A 9 -41.02 19.97 -8.93
N ALA A 10 -40.23 20.72 -8.15
CA ALA A 10 -38.81 20.83 -8.51
C ALA A 10 -38.25 19.43 -8.23
N PRO A 11 -37.91 18.62 -9.26
CA PRO A 11 -37.12 17.44 -9.00
C PRO A 11 -35.86 17.97 -8.34
N ASP A 12 -35.64 17.59 -7.09
CA ASP A 12 -34.32 17.64 -6.48
C ASP A 12 -33.45 16.76 -7.37
N GLN A 13 -32.90 17.35 -8.44
CA GLN A 13 -31.94 16.73 -9.31
C GLN A 13 -30.64 16.69 -8.50
N GLY A 14 -30.65 15.85 -7.46
CA GLY A 14 -29.43 15.25 -6.97
C GLY A 14 -28.75 14.68 -8.20
N GLN A 15 -27.72 15.36 -8.68
CA GLN A 15 -26.95 14.90 -9.81
C GLN A 15 -26.31 13.60 -9.37
N ASP A 16 -26.93 12.47 -9.71
CA ASP A 16 -26.37 11.16 -9.45
C ASP A 16 -24.96 11.13 -10.05
N ILE A 17 -23.97 10.79 -9.22
CA ILE A 17 -22.57 10.73 -9.65
C ILE A 17 -22.44 9.64 -10.72
N ILE A 18 -22.17 10.05 -11.95
CA ILE A 18 -22.04 9.13 -13.08
C ILE A 18 -20.60 8.64 -13.18
N ILE A 19 -20.36 7.33 -13.17
CA ILE A 19 -19.00 6.80 -13.34
C ILE A 19 -18.50 7.04 -14.78
N THR A 20 -17.69 8.08 -14.97
CA THR A 20 -17.03 8.47 -16.24
C THR A 20 -15.94 7.48 -16.65
N GLY A 21 -15.53 7.53 -17.93
CA GLY A 21 -14.45 6.71 -18.47
C GLY A 21 -13.11 6.89 -17.73
N ALA A 22 -12.78 8.11 -17.30
CA ALA A 22 -11.54 8.38 -16.55
C ALA A 22 -11.51 7.68 -15.19
N MET A 23 -12.64 7.67 -14.47
CA MET A 23 -12.78 6.95 -13.19
C MET A 23 -12.66 5.42 -13.38
N ARG A 24 -13.18 4.89 -14.49
CA ARG A 24 -13.04 3.45 -14.79
C ARG A 24 -11.60 3.07 -15.06
N GLU A 25 -10.85 3.91 -15.77
CA GLU A 25 -9.44 3.61 -16.06
C GLU A 25 -8.57 3.69 -14.80
N SER A 26 -8.77 4.68 -13.93
CA SER A 26 -8.05 4.77 -12.66
C SER A 26 -8.34 3.59 -11.73
N LEU A 27 -9.59 3.11 -11.68
CA LEU A 27 -9.96 1.87 -11.01
C LEU A 27 -9.29 0.64 -11.64
N ARG A 28 -9.24 0.56 -12.96
CA ARG A 28 -8.58 -0.55 -13.68
C ARG A 28 -7.08 -0.59 -13.43
N ILE A 29 -6.42 0.56 -13.41
CA ILE A 29 -5.00 0.68 -13.05
C ILE A 29 -4.80 0.27 -11.59
N SER A 30 -5.60 0.81 -10.68
CA SER A 30 -5.56 0.46 -9.24
C SER A 30 -5.74 -1.03 -9.01
N ALA A 31 -6.71 -1.67 -9.69
CA ALA A 31 -6.98 -3.09 -9.57
C ALA A 31 -5.82 -3.97 -10.08
N ARG A 32 -5.12 -3.54 -11.14
CA ARG A 32 -3.91 -4.24 -11.63
C ARG A 32 -2.78 -4.20 -10.59
N TRP A 33 -2.53 -3.03 -10.02
CA TRP A 33 -1.51 -2.86 -8.98
C TRP A 33 -1.87 -3.59 -7.68
N ALA A 34 -3.13 -3.54 -7.26
CA ALA A 34 -3.61 -4.29 -6.10
C ALA A 34 -3.39 -5.80 -6.26
N LYS A 35 -3.70 -6.37 -7.44
CA LYS A 35 -3.43 -7.78 -7.74
C LYS A 35 -1.94 -8.11 -7.69
N PHE A 36 -1.09 -7.26 -8.24
CA PHE A 36 0.36 -7.42 -8.18
C PHE A 36 0.87 -7.45 -6.73
N ILE A 37 0.41 -6.50 -5.91
CA ILE A 37 0.78 -6.42 -4.49
C ILE A 37 0.31 -7.67 -3.73
N SER A 38 -0.95 -8.09 -3.89
CA SER A 38 -1.47 -9.30 -3.23
C SER A 38 -0.71 -10.57 -3.61
N LEU A 39 -0.39 -10.76 -4.89
CA LEU A 39 0.36 -11.92 -5.33
C LEU A 39 1.78 -11.93 -4.73
N THR A 40 2.44 -10.78 -4.72
CA THR A 40 3.81 -10.68 -4.21
C THR A 40 3.85 -10.90 -2.70
N LEU A 41 2.90 -10.35 -1.93
CA LEU A 41 2.76 -10.59 -0.49
C LEU A 41 2.51 -12.07 -0.18
N LEU A 42 1.69 -12.74 -0.99
CA LEU A 42 1.43 -14.16 -0.80
C LEU A 42 2.71 -14.98 -0.99
N ILE A 43 3.47 -14.72 -2.06
CA ILE A 43 4.75 -15.39 -2.32
C ILE A 43 5.74 -15.13 -1.17
N VAL A 44 5.89 -13.88 -0.75
CA VAL A 44 6.79 -13.50 0.35
C VAL A 44 6.39 -14.18 1.65
N MET A 45 5.10 -14.23 1.98
CA MET A 45 4.61 -14.89 3.20
C MET A 45 4.78 -16.40 3.17
N SER A 46 4.50 -17.04 2.03
CA SER A 46 4.74 -18.49 1.86
C SER A 46 6.22 -18.82 2.00
N LEU A 47 7.10 -18.01 1.41
CA LEU A 47 8.54 -18.22 1.52
C LEU A 47 9.03 -17.99 2.95
N ALA A 48 8.55 -16.93 3.62
CA ALA A 48 8.88 -16.64 5.02
C ALA A 48 8.45 -17.76 5.96
N LEU A 49 7.29 -18.38 5.73
CA LEU A 49 6.82 -19.53 6.51
C LEU A 49 7.75 -20.74 6.35
N LEU A 50 8.17 -21.04 5.11
CA LEU A 50 9.11 -22.13 4.84
C LEU A 50 10.48 -21.87 5.48
N PHE A 51 11.02 -20.65 5.34
CA PHE A 51 12.26 -20.25 5.99
C PHE A 51 12.16 -20.35 7.52
N SER A 52 11.05 -19.92 8.11
CA SER A 52 10.83 -20.02 9.57
C SER A 52 10.89 -21.47 10.06
N LEU A 53 10.28 -22.40 9.34
CA LEU A 53 10.31 -23.83 9.68
C LEU A 53 11.73 -24.43 9.56
N LEU A 54 12.45 -24.09 8.49
CA LEU A 54 13.82 -24.55 8.24
C LEU A 54 14.81 -23.99 9.28
N LEU A 55 14.71 -22.68 9.59
CA LEU A 55 15.54 -22.07 10.62
C LEU A 55 15.17 -22.58 12.00
N SER A 56 13.89 -22.82 12.31
CA SER A 56 13.46 -23.41 13.58
C SER A 56 14.12 -24.77 13.85
N GLY A 57 14.27 -25.62 12.83
CA GLY A 57 14.90 -26.94 12.95
C GLY A 57 16.43 -26.92 13.08
N VAL A 58 17.10 -25.88 12.57
CA VAL A 58 18.57 -25.76 12.58
C VAL A 58 19.10 -24.83 13.69
N PHE A 59 18.37 -23.77 14.05
CA PHE A 59 18.79 -22.78 15.06
C PHE A 59 18.55 -23.21 16.50
N SER A 60 17.63 -24.15 16.74
CA SER A 60 17.39 -24.69 18.09
C SER A 60 18.58 -25.50 18.63
N SER A 61 19.56 -25.85 17.78
CA SER A 61 20.70 -26.69 18.16
C SER A 61 22.08 -26.02 18.21
N SER A 62 22.31 -24.80 17.68
CA SER A 62 23.69 -24.31 17.58
C SER A 62 23.98 -22.81 17.77
N MET A 63 23.04 -21.88 17.64
CA MET A 63 23.37 -20.45 17.76
C MET A 63 22.20 -19.66 18.35
N GLY A 64 22.39 -19.08 19.54
CA GLY A 64 21.44 -18.20 20.24
C GLY A 64 21.21 -16.84 19.53
N ILE A 65 21.08 -16.83 18.21
CA ILE A 65 20.78 -15.65 17.41
C ILE A 65 19.27 -15.50 17.35
N ASN A 66 18.77 -14.43 17.96
CA ASN A 66 17.36 -14.07 17.93
C ASN A 66 16.90 -13.82 16.47
N PRO A 67 15.84 -14.49 15.98
CA PRO A 67 15.29 -14.27 14.64
C PRO A 67 14.93 -12.81 14.37
N LEU A 68 14.53 -12.08 15.42
CA LEU A 68 14.26 -10.63 15.39
C LEU A 68 15.49 -9.78 15.04
N ARG A 69 16.71 -10.27 15.29
CA ARG A 69 17.95 -9.58 14.87
C ARG A 69 18.22 -9.76 13.37
N ILE A 70 17.79 -10.89 12.78
CA ILE A 70 17.95 -11.23 11.36
C ILE A 70 16.98 -10.42 10.48
N ILE A 71 15.81 -10.04 11.01
CA ILE A 71 14.85 -9.14 10.33
C ILE A 71 15.37 -7.69 10.22
N GLY A 72 16.63 -7.43 10.59
CA GLY A 72 17.31 -6.15 10.36
C GLY A 72 17.20 -5.15 11.52
N MET A 73 16.58 -5.54 12.63
CA MET A 73 16.53 -4.70 13.85
C MET A 73 17.78 -4.85 14.74
N GLY A 74 18.76 -5.68 14.35
CA GLY A 74 19.72 -6.26 15.29
C GLY A 74 21.19 -5.86 15.22
N ALA A 75 21.65 -5.02 14.27
CA ALA A 75 23.07 -4.68 14.19
C ALA A 75 23.33 -3.34 13.48
N GLY A 76 23.91 -2.38 14.20
CA GLY A 76 24.44 -1.13 13.64
C GLY A 76 23.59 0.11 13.95
N GLY A 77 23.72 0.65 15.17
CA GLY A 77 22.87 1.72 15.70
C GLY A 77 22.83 3.05 14.93
N GLY A 78 23.70 3.28 13.93
CA GLY A 78 23.63 4.44 13.04
C GLY A 78 22.96 4.16 11.69
N LEU A 79 23.26 3.02 11.06
CA LEU A 79 22.70 2.65 9.76
C LEU A 79 21.24 2.20 9.88
N SER A 80 20.88 1.48 10.95
CA SER A 80 19.48 1.08 11.18
C SER A 80 18.59 2.29 11.43
N LEU A 81 19.14 3.37 12.02
CA LEU A 81 18.43 4.61 12.31
C LEU A 81 18.12 5.39 11.02
N LEU A 82 19.09 5.53 10.12
CA LEU A 82 18.88 6.12 8.79
C LEU A 82 17.86 5.34 7.95
N ILE A 83 17.98 4.01 7.91
CA ILE A 83 17.04 3.14 7.20
C ILE A 83 15.62 3.28 7.78
N SER A 84 15.50 3.31 9.11
CA SER A 84 14.21 3.49 9.79
C SER A 84 13.58 4.85 9.48
N ILE A 85 14.37 5.93 9.42
CA ILE A 85 13.89 7.27 9.05
C ILE A 85 13.39 7.30 7.61
N VAL A 86 14.15 6.72 6.67
CA VAL A 86 13.73 6.62 5.26
C VAL A 86 12.39 5.87 5.14
N PHE A 87 12.23 4.78 5.90
CA PHE A 87 10.96 4.05 5.95
C PHE A 87 9.83 4.86 6.54
N LEU A 88 10.08 5.61 7.62
CA LEU A 88 9.08 6.46 8.24
C LEU A 88 8.56 7.53 7.26
N VAL A 89 9.48 8.18 6.53
CA VAL A 89 9.14 9.19 5.52
C VAL A 89 8.34 8.58 4.37
N ALA A 90 8.74 7.40 3.89
CA ALA A 90 8.03 6.73 2.82
C ALA A 90 6.61 6.27 3.24
N PHE A 91 6.47 5.71 4.44
CA PHE A 91 5.17 5.34 4.99
C PHE A 91 4.27 6.56 5.19
N TYR A 92 4.85 7.67 5.66
CA TYR A 92 4.12 8.92 5.82
C TYR A 92 3.60 9.44 4.48
N ALA A 93 4.42 9.41 3.42
CA ALA A 93 4.00 9.81 2.07
C ALA A 93 2.82 8.97 1.56
N VAL A 94 2.85 7.65 1.75
CA VAL A 94 1.77 6.74 1.33
C VAL A 94 0.47 7.02 2.10
N ASN A 95 0.56 7.27 3.41
CA ASN A 95 -0.62 7.56 4.24
C ASN A 95 -1.30 8.89 3.88
N ILE A 96 -0.54 9.91 3.47
CA ILE A 96 -1.11 11.19 3.02
C ILE A 96 -2.06 10.98 1.83
N TYR A 97 -1.68 10.17 0.84
CA TYR A 97 -2.53 9.95 -0.34
C TYR A 97 -3.78 9.11 -0.03
N HIS A 98 -3.67 8.16 0.91
CA HIS A 98 -4.84 7.42 1.40
C HIS A 98 -5.83 8.34 2.10
N TYR A 99 -5.34 9.21 2.98
CA TYR A 99 -6.17 10.20 3.67
C TYR A 99 -6.81 11.20 2.69
N GLN A 100 -6.07 11.64 1.67
CA GLN A 100 -6.61 12.50 0.62
C GLN A 100 -7.71 11.82 -0.21
N PHE A 101 -7.55 10.54 -0.55
CA PHE A 101 -8.62 9.79 -1.22
C PHE A 101 -9.89 9.75 -0.35
N ALA A 102 -9.76 9.34 0.91
CA ALA A 102 -10.90 9.19 1.81
C ALA A 102 -11.65 10.50 2.04
N THR A 103 -10.91 11.61 2.23
CA THR A 103 -11.49 12.94 2.44
C THR A 103 -12.15 13.51 1.19
N LYS A 104 -11.48 13.43 0.02
CA LYS A 104 -12.04 13.92 -1.25
C LYS A 104 -13.24 13.09 -1.69
N ALA A 105 -13.21 11.77 -1.54
CA ALA A 105 -14.34 10.91 -1.87
C ALA A 105 -15.56 11.18 -0.98
N GLN A 106 -15.38 11.34 0.33
CA GLN A 106 -16.48 11.68 1.24
C GLN A 106 -17.06 13.07 0.96
N ALA A 107 -16.23 14.06 0.64
CA ALA A 107 -16.68 15.40 0.29
C ALA A 107 -17.45 15.42 -1.04
N ALA A 108 -16.95 14.73 -2.07
CA ALA A 108 -17.58 14.64 -3.38
C ALA A 108 -18.94 13.93 -3.33
N LEU A 109 -19.05 12.84 -2.56
CA LEU A 109 -20.31 12.11 -2.35
C LEU A 109 -21.37 12.95 -1.62
N ARG A 110 -20.96 13.82 -0.69
CA ARG A 110 -21.88 14.72 0.03
C ARG A 110 -22.31 15.91 -0.81
N ALA A 111 -21.46 16.38 -1.70
CA ALA A 111 -21.70 17.54 -2.55
C ALA A 111 -22.28 17.18 -3.93
N ASN A 112 -22.46 15.89 -4.24
CA ASN A 112 -22.74 15.40 -5.61
C ASN A 112 -21.79 16.01 -6.66
N ASP A 113 -20.54 16.24 -6.26
CA ASP A 113 -19.53 16.86 -7.13
C ASP A 113 -18.84 15.79 -7.97
N GLN A 114 -19.21 15.75 -9.23
CA GLN A 114 -18.67 14.86 -10.25
C GLN A 114 -17.15 15.03 -10.46
N GLN A 115 -16.64 16.26 -10.34
CA GLN A 115 -15.22 16.54 -10.57
C GLN A 115 -14.39 16.15 -9.35
N GLY A 116 -14.86 16.49 -8.15
CA GLY A 116 -14.25 16.02 -6.90
C GLY A 116 -14.19 14.49 -6.79
N MET A 117 -15.18 13.79 -7.33
CA MET A 117 -15.17 12.32 -7.36
C MET A 117 -14.07 11.79 -8.28
N ALA A 118 -13.90 12.35 -9.48
CA ALA A 118 -12.84 11.95 -10.41
C ALA A 118 -11.43 12.16 -9.81
N ASP A 119 -11.22 13.30 -9.14
CA ASP A 119 -9.96 13.61 -8.46
C ASP A 119 -9.65 12.64 -7.30
N SER A 120 -10.69 12.16 -6.61
CA SER A 120 -10.53 11.15 -5.57
C SER A 120 -10.00 9.84 -6.16
N PHE A 121 -10.56 9.36 -7.28
CA PHE A 121 -10.09 8.15 -7.93
C PHE A 121 -8.67 8.27 -8.50
N GLN A 122 -8.26 9.46 -8.94
CA GLN A 122 -6.87 9.70 -9.34
C GLN A 122 -5.89 9.60 -8.15
N SER A 123 -6.33 10.07 -6.98
CA SER A 123 -5.55 9.96 -5.73
C SER A 123 -5.40 8.49 -5.31
N LEU A 124 -6.46 7.68 -5.51
CA LEU A 124 -6.43 6.23 -5.29
C LEU A 124 -5.46 5.50 -6.23
N GLN A 125 -5.45 5.85 -7.52
CA GLN A 125 -4.51 5.29 -8.48
C GLN A 125 -3.06 5.58 -8.09
N THR A 126 -2.76 6.82 -7.74
CA THR A 126 -1.42 7.25 -7.33
C THR A 126 -0.96 6.51 -6.08
N TYR A 127 -1.87 6.31 -5.12
CA TYR A 127 -1.60 5.52 -3.92
C TYR A 127 -1.13 4.10 -4.24
N TYR A 128 -1.88 3.34 -5.06
CA TYR A 128 -1.51 1.96 -5.41
C TYR A 128 -0.21 1.87 -6.21
N LEU A 129 0.08 2.87 -7.05
CA LEU A 129 1.29 2.91 -7.86
C LEU A 129 2.53 3.20 -7.00
N ILE A 130 2.45 4.18 -6.09
CA ILE A 130 3.53 4.46 -5.12
C ILE A 130 3.73 3.26 -4.18
N ALA A 131 2.64 2.70 -3.64
CA ALA A 131 2.71 1.54 -2.74
C ALA A 131 3.34 0.31 -3.43
N GLY A 132 2.99 0.05 -4.70
CA GLY A 132 3.58 -1.04 -5.48
C GLY A 132 5.08 -0.87 -5.72
N ILE A 133 5.52 0.33 -6.11
CA ILE A 133 6.95 0.63 -6.31
C ILE A 133 7.72 0.52 -5.00
N MET A 134 7.19 1.10 -3.91
CA MET A 134 7.78 0.97 -2.58
C MET A 134 7.98 -0.49 -2.23
N PHE A 135 6.95 -1.32 -2.39
CA PHE A 135 7.00 -2.74 -2.10
C PHE A 135 8.05 -3.49 -2.94
N ALA A 136 8.15 -3.19 -4.24
CA ALA A 136 9.17 -3.78 -5.10
C ALA A 136 10.59 -3.43 -4.62
N VAL A 137 10.83 -2.18 -4.20
CA VAL A 137 12.12 -1.76 -3.63
C VAL A 137 12.41 -2.51 -2.34
N PHE A 138 11.43 -2.67 -1.44
CA PHE A 138 11.58 -3.46 -0.22
C PHE A 138 12.03 -4.89 -0.50
N VAL A 139 11.32 -5.59 -1.40
CA VAL A 139 11.66 -6.97 -1.78
C VAL A 139 13.06 -7.03 -2.40
N GLY A 140 13.40 -6.09 -3.27
CA GLY A 140 14.73 -6.01 -3.90
C GLY A 140 15.87 -5.85 -2.87
N LEU A 141 15.71 -4.95 -1.90
CA LEU A 141 16.68 -4.77 -0.82
C LEU A 141 16.78 -6.02 0.08
N TYR A 142 15.67 -6.69 0.34
CA TYR A 142 15.65 -7.91 1.15
C TYR A 142 16.41 -9.05 0.47
N VAL A 143 16.18 -9.26 -0.82
CA VAL A 143 16.91 -10.25 -1.62
C VAL A 143 18.41 -9.93 -1.65
N LEU A 144 18.78 -8.67 -1.85
CA LEU A 144 20.18 -8.23 -1.80
C LEU A 144 20.83 -8.52 -0.44
N GLY A 145 20.13 -8.21 0.65
CA GLY A 145 20.60 -8.46 2.00
C GLY A 145 20.84 -9.94 2.28
N ILE A 146 19.93 -10.81 1.83
CA ILE A 146 20.10 -12.27 1.95
C ILE A 146 21.33 -12.73 1.14
N LEU A 147 21.52 -12.24 -0.08
CA LEU A 147 22.68 -12.61 -0.90
C LEU A 147 23.99 -12.20 -0.22
N PHE A 148 24.11 -10.97 0.27
CA PHE A 148 25.30 -10.53 1.01
C PHE A 148 25.51 -11.35 2.29
N GLY A 149 24.45 -11.68 3.02
CA GLY A 149 24.53 -12.54 4.21
C GLY A 149 25.05 -13.94 3.89
N LEU A 150 24.57 -14.56 2.81
CA LEU A 150 25.06 -15.86 2.35
C LEU A 150 26.52 -15.81 1.90
N PHE A 151 26.92 -14.78 1.15
CA PHE A 151 28.31 -14.58 0.75
C PHE A 151 29.24 -14.41 1.97
N ALA A 152 28.84 -13.62 2.96
CA ALA A 152 29.60 -13.44 4.19
C ALA A 152 29.71 -14.73 5.00
N ALA A 153 28.63 -15.53 5.07
CA ALA A 153 28.63 -16.82 5.76
C ALA A 153 29.46 -17.92 5.05
N MET A 154 29.72 -17.78 3.74
CA MET A 154 30.61 -18.70 3.00
C MET A 154 32.09 -18.32 3.14
N LEU A 155 32.39 -17.04 3.42
CA LEU A 155 33.75 -16.51 3.51
C LEU A 155 34.30 -16.42 4.95
N GLY A 156 33.42 -16.45 5.95
CA GLY A 156 33.77 -16.50 7.38
C GLY A 156 33.62 -17.91 7.94
#